data_AF-A0A1M7M0E7-F1
#
_entry.id   AF-A0A1M7M0E7-F1
#
_cell.length_a   1.000
_cell.length_b   1.000
_cell.length_c   1.000
_cell.angle_alpha   90.00
_cell.angle_beta   90.00
_cell.angle_gamma   90.00
#
_symmetry.space_group_name_H-M   'P 1'
#
loop_
_entity.id
_entity.type
_entity.pdbx_description
1 polymer ?
#
loop_
_entity_poly.entity_id
_entity_poly.type
_entity_poly.pdbx_seq_one_letter_code
_entity_poly.pdbx_strand_id
1 'polypeptide(L)'
;MLSKVLHLSVLTILIGAVACSKDSNTAGITEEGNSIAFDLWNGANGMARVNINGGSGYWFSVDDEDEGGSSQIDFPTLDGHELTSDNMESLVSHCGGLCGTVELGDASAPSAGVGIALTEKDTTVDISEWDGVCVSYESELAMRGELGYKNGSDASDDMLSVNFDKTEKGAVAARCAKWADFKRNSSDDSGAEASKKATSLVFKFIGKAKESGYFNIKGVSSYKHGVENLDSVETVKATEVQDDNVEQEPCLWNGTSSNPSSFVWEGSPKIKGGLWYSYNDRNDGGASLLYWSAEAPSYKNSIELLTDEELFEGGLSASVALDMGSASRAYAGVGIKMAVKEDSGDTVVTATDISDWGGICVYYMAEKDMRMVLASDSLEKDYTLAASTTPVEKCVTWDDFSGSGLAEKATDIKFEVHSSENVFNQIHFNIIAVGRYDAKGVCSIDTSKVTSF
;
A
#
# COMPACT_ATOMS: atom_id res chain seq x y z
N MET A 1 39.63 -43.69 51.71
CA MET A 1 38.78 -44.68 50.99
C MET A 1 38.16 -43.99 49.80
N LEU A 2 38.30 -44.59 48.61
CA LEU A 2 37.52 -44.54 47.36
C LEU A 2 36.53 -43.37 47.14
N SER A 3 36.27 -42.83 45.94
CA SER A 3 36.78 -42.97 44.57
C SER A 3 36.02 -41.90 43.74
N LYS A 4 36.61 -41.49 42.61
CA LYS A 4 36.06 -40.58 41.59
C LYS A 4 34.74 -41.09 40.98
N VAL A 5 33.86 -40.17 40.55
CA VAL A 5 33.22 -40.18 39.21
C VAL A 5 32.99 -38.73 38.76
N LEU A 6 33.45 -38.45 37.55
CA LEU A 6 33.23 -37.24 36.74
C LEU A 6 32.00 -37.48 35.85
N HIS A 7 31.09 -36.53 35.67
CA HIS A 7 30.23 -36.50 34.47
C HIS A 7 29.94 -35.06 34.03
N LEU A 8 30.34 -34.81 32.79
CA LEU A 8 30.04 -33.66 31.94
C LEU A 8 28.59 -33.82 31.40
N SER A 9 27.80 -32.75 31.34
CA SER A 9 26.70 -32.63 30.37
C SER A 9 26.32 -31.17 30.11
N VAL A 10 25.90 -30.92 28.88
CA VAL A 10 25.77 -29.65 28.14
C VAL A 10 24.29 -29.21 28.06
N LEU A 11 24.06 -27.92 27.71
CA LEU A 11 22.83 -27.31 27.13
C LEU A 11 21.68 -27.00 28.14
N THR A 12 20.88 -25.93 28.07
CA THR A 12 20.54 -24.94 27.02
C THR A 12 19.96 -23.66 27.68
N ILE A 13 20.13 -22.50 27.05
CA ILE A 13 19.42 -21.23 27.34
C ILE A 13 17.98 -21.32 26.81
N LEU A 14 16.99 -20.85 27.56
CA LEU A 14 15.68 -20.44 27.03
C LEU A 14 15.08 -19.33 27.91
N ILE A 15 15.03 -18.13 27.34
CA ILE A 15 14.27 -16.98 27.82
C ILE A 15 12.92 -17.03 27.09
N GLY A 16 11.81 -16.94 27.82
CA GLY A 16 10.48 -16.83 27.24
C GLY A 16 9.63 -15.88 28.07
N ALA A 17 9.49 -14.64 27.59
CA ALA A 17 8.44 -13.73 27.99
C ALA A 17 7.80 -13.19 26.71
N VAL A 18 6.54 -13.56 26.50
CA VAL A 18 5.70 -13.14 25.37
C VAL A 18 5.25 -11.70 25.65
N ALA A 19 5.67 -10.77 24.80
CA ALA A 19 5.19 -9.39 24.76
C ALA A 19 4.63 -9.12 23.36
N CYS A 20 3.33 -8.85 23.28
CA CYS A 20 2.65 -8.52 22.03
C CYS A 20 3.03 -7.09 21.58
N SER A 21 3.81 -6.96 20.50
CA SER A 21 3.95 -5.73 19.72
C SER A 21 2.80 -5.62 18.72
N LYS A 22 2.48 -4.39 18.30
CA LYS A 22 1.42 -4.11 17.31
C LYS A 22 1.95 -3.08 16.31
N ASP A 23 2.78 -3.60 15.42
CA ASP A 23 3.32 -2.98 14.21
C ASP A 23 2.36 -3.32 13.05
N SER A 24 2.03 -2.39 12.13
CA SER A 24 1.16 -2.75 11.00
C SER A 24 1.24 -1.79 9.80
N ASN A 25 2.34 -1.86 9.05
CA ASN A 25 2.29 -1.66 7.59
C ASN A 25 3.08 -2.71 6.81
N THR A 26 3.31 -3.86 7.43
CA THR A 26 3.38 -5.15 6.75
C THR A 26 1.97 -5.73 6.79
N ALA A 27 1.38 -6.14 5.67
CA ALA A 27 0.17 -6.99 5.76
C ALA A 27 0.54 -8.48 5.88
N GLY A 28 1.72 -8.73 6.42
CA GLY A 28 2.29 -10.04 6.63
C GLY A 28 3.80 -9.98 6.55
N ILE A 29 4.44 -10.81 7.36
CA ILE A 29 5.89 -11.03 7.36
C ILE A 29 6.14 -12.40 6.70
N THR A 30 7.07 -12.48 5.74
CA THR A 30 7.51 -13.77 5.20
C THR A 30 8.10 -14.66 6.30
N GLU A 31 8.30 -15.96 6.07
CA GLU A 31 9.01 -16.82 7.06
C GLU A 31 10.43 -16.33 7.38
N GLU A 32 10.94 -15.44 6.54
CA GLU A 32 12.28 -14.86 6.59
C GLU A 32 12.29 -13.46 7.22
N GLY A 33 11.14 -12.86 7.57
CA GLY A 33 11.09 -11.59 8.29
C GLY A 33 10.67 -10.35 7.47
N ASN A 34 10.11 -10.51 6.27
CA ASN A 34 10.08 -9.41 5.28
C ASN A 34 8.70 -8.81 5.06
N SER A 35 8.67 -7.50 4.87
CA SER A 35 7.48 -6.76 4.45
C SER A 35 7.17 -7.01 2.98
N ILE A 36 5.89 -7.25 2.65
CA ILE A 36 5.42 -7.37 1.26
C ILE A 36 4.83 -6.04 0.78
N ALA A 37 5.28 -5.57 -0.39
CA ALA A 37 4.66 -4.45 -1.11
C ALA A 37 3.46 -4.96 -1.92
N PHE A 38 2.31 -4.27 -1.88
CA PHE A 38 1.11 -4.66 -2.65
C PHE A 38 1.05 -3.93 -4.00
N ASP A 39 1.39 -4.62 -5.08
CA ASP A 39 1.20 -4.12 -6.45
C ASP A 39 -0.16 -4.51 -7.04
N LEU A 40 -0.75 -5.63 -6.60
CA LEU A 40 -2.01 -6.14 -7.14
C LEU A 40 -3.23 -5.71 -6.31
N TRP A 41 -3.20 -5.89 -4.98
CA TRP A 41 -4.34 -5.54 -4.14
C TRP A 41 -3.97 -5.31 -2.70
N ASN A 42 -4.55 -4.26 -2.11
CA ASN A 42 -4.43 -3.94 -0.69
C ASN A 42 -5.83 -3.63 -0.13
N GLY A 43 -6.32 -4.51 0.75
CA GLY A 43 -7.62 -4.33 1.40
C GLY A 43 -7.67 -3.12 2.33
N ALA A 44 -6.53 -2.69 2.89
CA ALA A 44 -6.50 -1.49 3.73
C ALA A 44 -6.79 -0.19 2.95
N ASN A 45 -6.60 -0.20 1.62
CA ASN A 45 -6.89 0.95 0.75
C ASN A 45 -8.38 1.02 0.36
N GLY A 46 -9.24 0.16 0.90
CA GLY A 46 -10.68 0.15 0.57
C GLY A 46 -11.00 -0.38 -0.84
N MET A 47 -10.01 -0.93 -1.56
CA MET A 47 -10.22 -1.38 -2.93
C MET A 47 -11.05 -2.66 -2.98
N ALA A 48 -12.19 -2.62 -3.65
CA ALA A 48 -13.02 -3.82 -3.85
C ALA A 48 -12.51 -4.76 -4.96
N ARG A 49 -11.51 -4.34 -5.74
CA ARG A 49 -11.00 -5.10 -6.88
C ARG A 49 -9.50 -5.24 -6.87
N VAL A 50 -9.03 -6.40 -7.31
CA VAL A 50 -7.61 -6.64 -7.60
C VAL A 50 -7.23 -5.91 -8.88
N ASN A 51 -6.12 -5.20 -8.86
CA ASN A 51 -5.59 -4.50 -10.02
C ASN A 51 -5.01 -5.50 -11.01
N ILE A 52 -5.79 -5.79 -12.04
CA ILE A 52 -5.42 -6.65 -13.16
C ILE A 52 -5.66 -5.84 -14.40
N ASN A 53 -4.62 -5.64 -15.21
CA ASN A 53 -4.68 -4.88 -16.45
C ASN A 53 -5.86 -5.38 -17.32
N GLY A 54 -6.99 -4.66 -17.35
CA GLY A 54 -8.14 -4.99 -18.22
C GLY A 54 -9.52 -5.21 -17.57
N GLY A 55 -9.91 -4.44 -16.55
CA GLY A 55 -11.33 -4.34 -16.13
C GLY A 55 -11.93 -5.53 -15.35
N SER A 56 -11.11 -6.54 -15.02
CA SER A 56 -11.48 -7.69 -14.18
C SER A 56 -10.98 -7.51 -12.72
N GLY A 57 -10.69 -8.59 -12.00
CA GLY A 57 -10.17 -8.55 -10.62
C GLY A 57 -11.25 -8.64 -9.54
N TYR A 58 -12.40 -9.23 -9.88
CA TYR A 58 -13.52 -9.39 -8.94
C TYR A 58 -13.26 -10.54 -7.98
N TRP A 59 -13.58 -10.32 -6.72
CA TRP A 59 -13.66 -11.39 -5.73
C TRP A 59 -14.95 -12.18 -5.88
N PHE A 60 -14.88 -13.49 -5.66
CA PHE A 60 -16.03 -14.40 -5.64
C PHE A 60 -15.85 -15.48 -4.58
N SER A 61 -16.94 -16.07 -4.08
CA SER A 61 -16.93 -17.21 -3.16
C SER A 61 -16.90 -18.53 -3.93
N VAL A 62 -16.27 -19.55 -3.34
CA VAL A 62 -16.32 -20.95 -3.82
C VAL A 62 -16.70 -21.88 -2.68
N ASP A 63 -17.44 -22.94 -2.99
CA ASP A 63 -17.87 -23.97 -2.04
C ASP A 63 -17.89 -25.35 -2.70
N ASP A 64 -18.38 -26.34 -1.96
CA ASP A 64 -18.51 -27.74 -2.38
C ASP A 64 -19.96 -28.15 -2.65
N GLU A 65 -20.89 -27.20 -2.86
CA GLU A 65 -22.31 -27.50 -3.08
C GLU A 65 -22.51 -28.38 -4.33
N ASP A 66 -21.81 -28.08 -5.41
CA ASP A 66 -21.83 -28.85 -6.67
C ASP A 66 -21.33 -30.29 -6.49
N GLU A 67 -20.54 -30.55 -5.45
CA GLU A 67 -20.04 -31.88 -5.06
C GLU A 67 -20.95 -32.57 -4.02
N GLY A 68 -22.09 -31.95 -3.68
CA GLY A 68 -23.05 -32.42 -2.67
C GLY A 68 -22.63 -32.10 -1.24
N GLY A 69 -21.71 -31.15 -1.07
CA GLY A 69 -21.26 -30.63 0.22
C GLY A 69 -22.19 -29.58 0.81
N SER A 70 -21.72 -28.97 1.89
CA SER A 70 -22.47 -27.95 2.67
C SER A 70 -21.52 -26.97 3.35
N SER A 71 -20.28 -26.88 2.84
CA SER A 71 -19.29 -25.95 3.36
C SER A 71 -19.61 -24.55 2.90
N GLN A 72 -19.35 -23.55 3.74
CA GLN A 72 -19.68 -22.16 3.43
C GLN A 72 -18.72 -21.19 4.12
N ILE A 73 -18.83 -19.90 3.76
CA ILE A 73 -18.19 -18.81 4.46
C ILE A 73 -19.27 -17.89 5.03
N ASP A 74 -19.18 -17.61 6.33
CA ASP A 74 -19.95 -16.58 6.99
C ASP A 74 -19.17 -15.25 6.98
N PHE A 75 -19.72 -14.24 6.32
CA PHE A 75 -19.10 -12.93 6.16
C PHE A 75 -19.74 -11.92 7.14
N PRO A 76 -18.95 -11.20 7.96
CA PRO A 76 -19.46 -10.42 9.09
C PRO A 76 -20.41 -9.26 8.75
N THR A 77 -20.43 -8.80 7.51
CA THR A 77 -21.26 -7.66 7.07
C THR A 77 -22.32 -8.02 6.03
N LEU A 78 -22.43 -9.30 5.67
CA LEU A 78 -23.28 -9.75 4.57
C LEU A 78 -24.48 -10.53 5.08
N ASP A 79 -25.65 -10.24 4.51
CA ASP A 79 -26.82 -11.10 4.65
C ASP A 79 -26.71 -12.24 3.64
N GLY A 80 -26.18 -13.39 4.08
CA GLY A 80 -25.95 -14.59 3.26
C GLY A 80 -24.48 -14.94 3.08
N HIS A 81 -24.20 -15.91 2.21
CA HIS A 81 -22.87 -16.52 2.06
C HIS A 81 -22.17 -16.19 0.73
N GLU A 82 -22.80 -15.39 -0.13
CA GLU A 82 -22.27 -15.05 -1.45
C GLU A 82 -21.49 -13.73 -1.44
N LEU A 83 -20.29 -13.78 -1.99
CA LEU A 83 -19.47 -12.60 -2.23
C LEU A 83 -19.81 -11.99 -3.61
N THR A 84 -20.14 -10.70 -3.63
CA THR A 84 -20.51 -9.97 -4.84
C THR A 84 -19.74 -8.66 -4.93
N SER A 85 -19.66 -8.05 -6.12
CA SER A 85 -19.00 -6.75 -6.28
C SER A 85 -19.57 -5.68 -5.36
N ASP A 86 -20.88 -5.72 -5.14
CA ASP A 86 -21.63 -4.67 -4.45
C ASP A 86 -21.44 -4.75 -2.93
N ASN A 87 -21.06 -5.93 -2.44
CA ASN A 87 -20.93 -6.19 -1.02
C ASN A 87 -19.46 -6.26 -0.54
N MET A 88 -18.53 -6.35 -1.50
CA MET A 88 -17.10 -6.36 -1.24
C MET A 88 -16.60 -5.07 -0.57
N GLU A 89 -17.09 -3.89 -0.95
CA GLU A 89 -16.67 -2.61 -0.34
C GLU A 89 -16.96 -2.56 1.15
N SER A 90 -18.16 -3.00 1.55
CA SER A 90 -18.58 -3.08 2.97
C SER A 90 -17.68 -4.02 3.75
N LEU A 91 -17.35 -5.17 3.17
CA LEU A 91 -16.52 -6.17 3.81
C LEU A 91 -15.06 -5.71 3.95
N VAL A 92 -14.50 -5.09 2.90
CA VAL A 92 -13.16 -4.50 2.91
C VAL A 92 -13.06 -3.38 3.93
N SER A 93 -14.06 -2.49 3.99
CA SER A 93 -14.13 -1.42 4.98
C SER A 93 -14.21 -1.96 6.41
N HIS A 94 -14.92 -3.06 6.63
CA HIS A 94 -15.04 -3.69 7.94
C HIS A 94 -13.76 -4.39 8.41
N CYS A 95 -13.12 -5.15 7.52
CA CYS A 95 -12.04 -6.06 7.88
C CYS A 95 -10.62 -5.50 7.61
N GLY A 96 -10.51 -4.38 6.87
CA GLY A 96 -9.25 -3.93 6.27
C GLY A 96 -8.65 -5.01 5.33
N GLY A 97 -9.51 -5.76 4.64
CA GLY A 97 -9.20 -7.00 3.94
C GLY A 97 -10.47 -7.80 3.58
N LEU A 98 -10.31 -9.01 3.07
CA LEU A 98 -11.40 -9.95 2.80
C LEU A 98 -11.45 -10.98 3.93
N CYS A 99 -12.35 -10.78 4.89
CA CYS A 99 -12.44 -11.64 6.07
C CYS A 99 -13.76 -12.40 6.19
N GLY A 100 -13.70 -13.56 6.81
CA GLY A 100 -14.87 -14.42 7.04
C GLY A 100 -14.54 -15.59 7.95
N THR A 101 -15.58 -16.33 8.32
CA THR A 101 -15.45 -17.60 9.06
C THR A 101 -15.81 -18.74 8.13
N VAL A 102 -14.86 -19.63 7.87
CA VAL A 102 -15.11 -20.86 7.11
C VAL A 102 -15.83 -21.85 8.01
N GLU A 103 -16.87 -22.49 7.49
CA GLU A 103 -17.57 -23.60 8.12
C GLU A 103 -17.55 -24.80 7.16
N LEU A 104 -16.73 -25.81 7.44
CA LEU A 104 -16.62 -27.01 6.61
C LEU A 104 -17.74 -28.00 6.93
N GLY A 105 -18.43 -28.45 5.88
CA GLY A 105 -19.54 -29.39 5.98
C GLY A 105 -19.13 -30.83 6.28
N ASP A 106 -20.05 -31.77 6.07
CA ASP A 106 -19.88 -33.20 6.39
C ASP A 106 -19.38 -34.08 5.23
N ALA A 107 -19.04 -33.46 4.08
CA ALA A 107 -18.52 -34.17 2.92
C ALA A 107 -17.18 -34.87 3.22
N SER A 108 -16.78 -35.83 2.37
CA SER A 108 -15.51 -36.54 2.54
C SER A 108 -14.28 -35.67 2.28
N ALA A 109 -14.44 -34.59 1.53
CA ALA A 109 -13.42 -33.59 1.23
C ALA A 109 -14.05 -32.19 1.28
N PRO A 110 -14.49 -31.73 2.46
CA PRO A 110 -15.26 -30.51 2.56
C PRO A 110 -14.38 -29.30 2.24
N SER A 111 -14.91 -28.34 1.49
CA SER A 111 -14.15 -27.17 1.09
C SER A 111 -15.01 -25.93 0.84
N ALA A 112 -14.46 -24.78 1.23
CA ALA A 112 -14.97 -23.46 0.84
C ALA A 112 -13.79 -22.50 0.65
N GLY A 113 -14.01 -21.34 0.04
CA GLY A 113 -12.92 -20.40 -0.24
C GLY A 113 -13.38 -19.12 -0.92
N VAL A 114 -12.39 -18.31 -1.28
CA VAL A 114 -12.58 -17.08 -2.06
C VAL A 114 -11.61 -17.07 -3.24
N GLY A 115 -12.05 -16.53 -4.37
CA GLY A 115 -11.25 -16.44 -5.57
C GLY A 115 -11.25 -15.06 -6.18
N ILE A 116 -10.25 -14.81 -7.03
CA ILE A 116 -10.10 -13.60 -7.84
C ILE A 116 -10.34 -14.01 -9.29
N ALA A 117 -11.35 -13.43 -9.94
CA ALA A 117 -11.56 -13.57 -11.36
C ALA A 117 -10.53 -12.69 -12.08
N LEU A 118 -9.59 -13.32 -12.79
CA LEU A 118 -8.50 -12.59 -13.46
C LEU A 118 -8.94 -12.01 -14.80
N THR A 119 -10.09 -12.45 -15.31
CA THR A 119 -10.61 -12.12 -16.64
C THR A 119 -12.13 -12.30 -16.67
N GLU A 120 -12.79 -11.86 -17.73
CA GLU A 120 -14.22 -12.09 -17.91
C GLU A 120 -14.53 -13.58 -18.15
N LYS A 121 -15.81 -13.95 -18.08
CA LYS A 121 -16.23 -15.33 -18.26
C LYS A 121 -15.77 -15.85 -19.63
N ASP A 122 -15.15 -17.03 -19.62
CA ASP A 122 -14.64 -17.75 -20.77
C ASP A 122 -13.38 -17.20 -21.48
N THR A 123 -12.76 -16.14 -20.99
CA THR A 123 -11.47 -15.62 -21.51
C THR A 123 -10.28 -16.07 -20.65
N THR A 124 -9.07 -15.71 -21.05
CA THR A 124 -7.83 -15.97 -20.31
C THR A 124 -6.94 -14.73 -20.32
N VAL A 125 -6.10 -14.57 -19.30
CA VAL A 125 -5.06 -13.53 -19.22
C VAL A 125 -3.68 -14.15 -19.00
N ASP A 126 -2.65 -13.50 -19.51
CA ASP A 126 -1.25 -13.86 -19.25
C ASP A 126 -0.75 -13.10 -18.01
N ILE A 127 -0.47 -13.83 -16.93
CA ILE A 127 0.11 -13.31 -15.69
C ILE A 127 1.52 -13.86 -15.44
N SER A 128 2.17 -14.41 -16.46
CA SER A 128 3.50 -15.02 -16.31
C SER A 128 4.56 -14.03 -15.83
N GLU A 129 4.40 -12.74 -16.14
CA GLU A 129 5.31 -11.66 -15.71
C GLU A 129 5.30 -11.39 -14.19
N TRP A 130 4.29 -11.88 -13.46
CA TRP A 130 4.24 -11.75 -12.00
C TRP A 130 5.27 -12.65 -11.30
N ASP A 131 5.84 -13.64 -12.01
CA ASP A 131 6.75 -14.70 -11.52
C ASP A 131 6.18 -15.58 -10.40
N GLY A 132 4.98 -15.28 -9.92
CA GLY A 132 4.34 -15.91 -8.77
C GLY A 132 3.36 -14.97 -8.09
N VAL A 133 2.86 -15.40 -6.94
CA VAL A 133 2.00 -14.60 -6.07
C VAL A 133 2.52 -14.59 -4.65
N CYS A 134 2.38 -13.45 -4.00
CA CYS A 134 2.55 -13.25 -2.58
C CYS A 134 1.19 -12.90 -1.96
N VAL A 135 0.83 -13.59 -0.89
CA VAL A 135 -0.45 -13.40 -0.19
C VAL A 135 -0.16 -13.03 1.24
N SER A 136 -0.85 -12.01 1.69
CA SER A 136 -0.76 -11.42 3.01
C SER A 136 -2.06 -11.70 3.75
N TYR A 137 -2.03 -12.52 4.80
CA TYR A 137 -3.24 -13.05 5.42
C TYR A 137 -3.08 -13.40 6.90
N GLU A 138 -4.22 -13.46 7.58
CA GLU A 138 -4.41 -14.16 8.84
C GLU A 138 -5.35 -15.35 8.56
N SER A 139 -5.06 -16.54 9.07
CA SER A 139 -5.93 -17.69 8.87
C SER A 139 -5.74 -18.77 9.93
N GLU A 140 -6.83 -19.21 10.55
CA GLU A 140 -6.83 -20.33 11.50
C GLU A 140 -6.75 -21.70 10.79
N LEU A 141 -7.02 -21.73 9.48
CA LEU A 141 -6.95 -22.92 8.62
C LEU A 141 -5.83 -22.80 7.58
N ALA A 142 -5.28 -23.93 7.15
CA ALA A 142 -4.37 -23.92 6.01
C ALA A 142 -5.18 -23.63 4.73
N MET A 143 -4.59 -22.86 3.82
CA MET A 143 -5.19 -22.52 2.53
C MET A 143 -4.44 -23.22 1.41
N ARG A 144 -5.17 -23.66 0.39
CA ARG A 144 -4.62 -24.07 -0.89
C ARG A 144 -4.80 -22.93 -1.88
N GLY A 145 -3.70 -22.39 -2.40
CA GLY A 145 -3.72 -21.48 -3.53
C GLY A 145 -3.85 -22.27 -4.81
N GLU A 146 -4.92 -22.07 -5.56
CA GLU A 146 -5.23 -22.80 -6.80
C GLU A 146 -5.23 -21.83 -7.99
N LEU A 147 -4.50 -22.18 -9.05
CA LEU A 147 -4.43 -21.43 -10.29
C LEU A 147 -5.38 -22.04 -11.31
N GLY A 148 -6.45 -21.30 -11.64
CA GLY A 148 -7.36 -21.61 -12.72
C GLY A 148 -6.77 -21.24 -14.07
N TYR A 149 -6.92 -22.13 -15.05
CA TYR A 149 -6.44 -21.91 -16.42
C TYR A 149 -7.27 -22.71 -17.44
N LYS A 150 -7.25 -22.29 -18.70
CA LYS A 150 -7.83 -23.06 -19.82
C LYS A 150 -6.77 -23.88 -20.55
N ASN A 151 -7.08 -25.16 -20.77
CA ASN A 151 -6.28 -26.05 -21.60
C ASN A 151 -7.12 -26.58 -22.77
N GLY A 152 -7.14 -25.84 -23.88
CA GLY A 152 -8.04 -26.12 -25.00
C GLY A 152 -9.30 -25.25 -24.94
N SER A 153 -10.46 -25.81 -25.28
CA SER A 153 -11.75 -25.09 -25.24
C SER A 153 -12.34 -25.00 -23.84
N ASP A 154 -11.93 -25.87 -22.93
CA ASP A 154 -12.59 -26.09 -21.65
C ASP A 154 -11.70 -25.61 -20.49
N ALA A 155 -12.33 -25.17 -19.41
CA ALA A 155 -11.65 -24.92 -18.15
C ALA A 155 -11.10 -26.25 -17.59
N SER A 156 -9.92 -26.24 -16.98
CA SER A 156 -9.38 -27.44 -16.34
C SER A 156 -10.13 -27.71 -15.04
N ASP A 157 -10.77 -28.88 -14.92
CA ASP A 157 -11.45 -29.34 -13.69
C ASP A 157 -10.47 -29.63 -12.54
N ASP A 158 -9.18 -29.75 -12.84
CA ASP A 158 -8.13 -30.03 -11.86
C ASP A 158 -7.07 -28.91 -11.88
N MET A 159 -7.13 -28.02 -10.90
CA MET A 159 -6.29 -26.82 -10.79
C MET A 159 -4.90 -27.14 -10.23
N LEU A 160 -3.88 -26.44 -10.72
CA LEU A 160 -2.53 -26.50 -10.15
C LEU A 160 -2.52 -25.76 -8.83
N SER A 161 -1.83 -26.28 -7.82
CA SER A 161 -1.93 -25.72 -6.47
C SER A 161 -0.62 -25.63 -5.70
N VAL A 162 -0.62 -24.75 -4.70
CA VAL A 162 0.39 -24.60 -3.66
C VAL A 162 -0.30 -24.50 -2.30
N ASN A 163 0.39 -24.87 -1.22
CA ASN A 163 -0.15 -24.73 0.13
C ASN A 163 0.39 -23.46 0.81
N PHE A 164 -0.50 -22.77 1.50
CA PHE A 164 -0.24 -21.66 2.41
C PHE A 164 -0.61 -22.11 3.82
N ASP A 165 0.36 -22.12 4.73
CA ASP A 165 0.14 -22.62 6.09
C ASP A 165 -0.79 -21.70 6.89
N LYS A 166 -1.47 -22.26 7.88
CA LYS A 166 -2.23 -21.44 8.84
C LYS A 166 -1.32 -20.50 9.63
N THR A 167 -1.86 -19.39 10.08
CA THR A 167 -1.18 -18.45 10.97
C THR A 167 -1.52 -18.73 12.42
N GLU A 168 -0.77 -18.11 13.34
CA GLU A 168 -1.23 -17.98 14.72
C GLU A 168 -2.41 -17.01 14.77
N LYS A 169 -3.36 -17.25 15.67
CA LYS A 169 -4.54 -16.40 15.82
C LYS A 169 -4.13 -14.96 16.16
N GLY A 170 -4.62 -13.98 15.40
CA GLY A 170 -4.25 -12.57 15.52
C GLY A 170 -2.90 -12.22 14.88
N ALA A 171 -2.19 -13.18 14.29
CA ALA A 171 -0.93 -12.96 13.60
C ALA A 171 -1.15 -12.95 12.08
N VAL A 172 -0.52 -11.98 11.44
CA VAL A 172 -0.56 -11.81 9.99
C VAL A 172 0.73 -12.33 9.39
N ALA A 173 0.62 -13.17 8.37
CA ALA A 173 1.73 -13.75 7.65
C ALA A 173 1.69 -13.36 6.18
N ALA A 174 2.86 -13.23 5.59
CA ALA A 174 3.03 -13.11 4.16
C ALA A 174 3.65 -14.40 3.64
N ARG A 175 3.13 -14.94 2.54
CA ARG A 175 3.70 -16.14 1.90
C ARG A 175 3.74 -15.95 0.40
N CYS A 176 4.87 -16.27 -0.20
CA CYS A 176 5.11 -16.13 -1.62
C CYS A 176 5.33 -17.50 -2.25
N ALA A 177 4.77 -17.71 -3.44
CA ALA A 177 4.95 -18.92 -4.22
C ALA A 177 5.19 -18.53 -5.69
N LYS A 178 6.20 -19.11 -6.31
CA LYS A 178 6.45 -18.92 -7.75
C LYS A 178 5.45 -19.72 -8.56
N TRP A 179 5.19 -19.32 -9.80
CA TRP A 179 4.36 -20.12 -10.70
C TRP A 179 4.90 -21.54 -10.90
N ALA A 180 6.22 -21.73 -10.81
CA ALA A 180 6.84 -23.06 -10.87
C ALA A 180 6.51 -23.97 -9.67
N ASP A 181 6.05 -23.40 -8.55
CA ASP A 181 5.70 -24.14 -7.33
C ASP A 181 4.28 -24.72 -7.40
N PHE A 182 3.41 -24.16 -8.26
CA PHE A 182 2.06 -24.66 -8.49
C PHE A 182 2.11 -25.94 -9.32
N LYS A 183 1.67 -27.06 -8.73
CA LYS A 183 1.80 -28.40 -9.32
C LYS A 183 0.53 -29.22 -9.14
N ARG A 184 0.36 -30.22 -10.02
CA ARG A 184 -0.56 -31.35 -9.83
C ARG A 184 0.22 -32.50 -9.21
N ASN A 185 -0.43 -33.32 -8.39
CA ASN A 185 0.18 -34.52 -7.78
C ASN A 185 0.65 -35.59 -8.80
N SER A 186 0.37 -35.44 -10.10
CA SER A 186 0.58 -36.51 -11.11
C SER A 186 0.88 -36.08 -12.56
N SER A 187 1.09 -34.79 -12.88
CA SER A 187 1.40 -34.36 -14.27
C SER A 187 2.62 -33.44 -14.40
N ASP A 188 3.18 -33.40 -15.61
CA ASP A 188 4.27 -32.49 -16.03
C ASP A 188 3.79 -31.05 -16.30
N ASP A 189 2.51 -30.75 -16.09
CA ASP A 189 1.95 -29.41 -16.27
C ASP A 189 2.49 -28.49 -15.17
N SER A 190 3.20 -27.42 -15.56
CA SER A 190 3.75 -26.45 -14.62
C SER A 190 2.84 -25.22 -14.51
N GLY A 191 2.75 -24.64 -13.31
CA GLY A 191 2.04 -23.37 -13.13
C GLY A 191 2.65 -22.24 -13.96
N ALA A 192 3.93 -22.33 -14.33
CA ALA A 192 4.57 -21.40 -15.25
C ALA A 192 3.89 -21.38 -16.64
N GLU A 193 3.49 -22.51 -17.19
CA GLU A 193 2.74 -22.54 -18.47
C GLU A 193 1.26 -22.18 -18.28
N ALA A 194 0.65 -22.62 -17.17
CA ALA A 194 -0.74 -22.28 -16.85
C ALA A 194 -0.94 -20.77 -16.64
N SER A 195 0.05 -20.07 -16.07
CA SER A 195 0.02 -18.62 -15.82
C SER A 195 -0.17 -17.79 -17.10
N LYS A 196 0.20 -18.32 -18.27
CA LYS A 196 0.00 -17.65 -19.57
C LYS A 196 -1.45 -17.66 -20.06
N LYS A 197 -2.28 -18.49 -19.44
CA LYS A 197 -3.71 -18.70 -19.79
C LYS A 197 -4.58 -18.73 -18.54
N ALA A 198 -4.24 -17.90 -17.57
CA ALA A 198 -4.89 -17.88 -16.27
C ALA A 198 -6.32 -17.33 -16.38
N THR A 199 -7.21 -17.87 -15.56
CA THR A 199 -8.62 -17.44 -15.45
C THR A 199 -8.95 -16.93 -14.06
N SER A 200 -8.40 -17.59 -13.04
CA SER A 200 -8.68 -17.28 -11.64
C SER A 200 -7.50 -17.65 -10.73
N LEU A 201 -7.45 -17.00 -9.58
CA LEU A 201 -6.63 -17.43 -8.43
C LEU A 201 -7.57 -17.68 -7.26
N VAL A 202 -7.56 -18.88 -6.68
CA VAL A 202 -8.50 -19.28 -5.62
C VAL A 202 -7.71 -19.62 -4.35
N PHE A 203 -8.19 -19.13 -3.21
CA PHE A 203 -7.71 -19.48 -1.88
C PHE A 203 -8.74 -20.38 -1.22
N LYS A 204 -8.51 -21.70 -1.33
CA LYS A 204 -9.44 -22.75 -0.93
C LYS A 204 -9.04 -23.36 0.40
N PHE A 205 -9.96 -23.41 1.34
CA PHE A 205 -9.80 -24.09 2.63
C PHE A 205 -10.26 -25.53 2.48
N ILE A 206 -9.38 -26.48 2.80
CA ILE A 206 -9.68 -27.91 2.76
C ILE A 206 -9.26 -28.50 4.09
N GLY A 207 -10.21 -29.14 4.78
CA GLY A 207 -10.00 -29.58 6.15
C GLY A 207 -10.84 -30.81 6.49
N LYS A 208 -11.03 -31.01 7.79
CA LYS A 208 -11.87 -32.09 8.31
C LYS A 208 -13.33 -31.68 8.31
N ALA A 209 -14.21 -32.67 8.27
CA ALA A 209 -15.64 -32.43 8.46
C ALA A 209 -15.92 -31.66 9.76
N LYS A 210 -16.78 -30.64 9.68
CA LYS A 210 -17.16 -29.73 10.79
C LYS A 210 -16.02 -28.88 11.35
N GLU A 211 -14.90 -28.79 10.66
CA GLU A 211 -13.84 -27.85 11.02
C GLU A 211 -14.26 -26.43 10.64
N SER A 212 -13.88 -25.46 11.46
CA SER A 212 -14.20 -24.05 11.23
C SER A 212 -13.02 -23.20 11.64
N GLY A 213 -12.86 -22.06 10.98
CA GLY A 213 -11.81 -21.11 11.33
C GLY A 213 -11.97 -19.76 10.64
N TYR A 214 -11.50 -18.74 11.33
CA TYR A 214 -11.43 -17.38 10.80
C TYR A 214 -10.31 -17.24 9.76
N PHE A 215 -10.54 -16.41 8.75
CA PHE A 215 -9.49 -15.92 7.87
C PHE A 215 -9.69 -14.44 7.53
N ASN A 216 -8.61 -13.79 7.11
CA ASN A 216 -8.60 -12.45 6.53
C ASN A 216 -7.46 -12.34 5.51
N ILE A 217 -7.79 -12.25 4.23
CA ILE A 217 -6.82 -11.91 3.19
C ILE A 217 -6.68 -10.39 3.16
N LYS A 218 -5.51 -9.89 3.54
CA LYS A 218 -5.24 -8.45 3.67
C LYS A 218 -4.60 -7.85 2.43
N GLY A 219 -3.88 -8.66 1.66
CA GLY A 219 -3.24 -8.18 0.45
C GLY A 219 -2.77 -9.29 -0.49
N VAL A 220 -2.63 -8.92 -1.76
CA VAL A 220 -2.12 -9.78 -2.83
C VAL A 220 -1.09 -8.99 -3.63
N SER A 221 0.04 -9.61 -3.91
CA SER A 221 1.13 -9.05 -4.68
C SER A 221 1.66 -10.07 -5.69
N SER A 222 2.30 -9.61 -6.76
CA SER A 222 3.14 -10.48 -7.56
C SER A 222 4.39 -10.90 -6.77
N TYR A 223 4.96 -12.06 -7.11
CA TYR A 223 6.19 -12.55 -6.46
C TYR A 223 7.37 -11.62 -6.72
N LYS A 224 7.47 -11.10 -7.97
CA LYS A 224 8.55 -10.20 -8.39
C LYS A 224 8.66 -8.94 -7.51
N HIS A 225 7.55 -8.41 -7.01
CA HIS A 225 7.53 -7.20 -6.17
C HIS A 225 7.48 -7.49 -4.66
N GLY A 226 7.06 -8.69 -4.25
CA GLY A 226 6.89 -9.03 -2.84
C GLY A 226 8.16 -9.45 -2.09
N VAL A 227 9.30 -9.66 -2.77
CA VAL A 227 10.51 -10.30 -2.18
C VAL A 227 11.74 -9.36 -2.06
N GLU A 228 11.73 -8.15 -2.62
CA GLU A 228 12.94 -7.30 -2.71
C GLU A 228 13.29 -6.40 -1.50
N ASN A 229 12.62 -6.49 -0.34
CA ASN A 229 12.92 -5.65 0.85
C ASN A 229 13.23 -6.47 2.10
N LEU A 230 14.52 -6.75 2.28
CA LEU A 230 15.08 -7.70 3.24
C LEU A 230 16.32 -7.07 3.89
N ASP A 231 16.16 -6.30 4.97
CA ASP A 231 17.09 -6.27 6.13
C ASP A 231 16.84 -5.07 7.08
N SER A 232 16.51 -5.41 8.34
CA SER A 232 16.65 -4.66 9.62
C SER A 232 15.59 -3.64 10.10
N VAL A 233 14.85 -4.01 11.16
CA VAL A 233 14.05 -3.12 12.05
C VAL A 233 14.16 -3.59 13.52
N GLU A 234 14.38 -2.65 14.46
CA GLU A 234 14.16 -2.79 15.93
C GLU A 234 13.45 -1.51 16.48
N THR A 235 12.66 -1.66 17.56
CA THR A 235 11.52 -0.81 18.02
C THR A 235 11.80 0.15 19.22
N VAL A 236 10.93 1.17 19.47
CA VAL A 236 10.26 1.58 20.78
C VAL A 236 9.49 2.97 20.73
N LYS A 237 8.32 3.03 21.43
CA LYS A 237 7.22 4.03 21.73
C LYS A 237 7.58 5.43 22.35
N ALA A 238 6.74 6.49 22.54
CA ALA A 238 5.42 7.09 22.11
C ALA A 238 5.25 8.50 22.83
N THR A 239 4.29 9.38 22.46
CA THR A 239 3.37 10.28 23.30
C THR A 239 2.97 11.67 22.68
N GLU A 240 1.65 11.91 22.45
CA GLU A 240 0.88 13.14 22.03
C GLU A 240 0.89 14.39 22.97
N VAL A 241 0.64 15.61 22.45
CA VAL A 241 -0.22 16.71 23.02
C VAL A 241 -0.69 17.79 21.98
N GLN A 242 -2.01 17.96 21.84
CA GLN A 242 -2.76 18.94 21.02
C GLN A 242 -3.06 20.32 21.70
N ASP A 243 -3.16 21.46 20.96
CA ASP A 243 -3.93 22.69 21.35
C ASP A 243 -4.28 23.66 20.16
N ASP A 244 -5.36 24.45 20.31
CA ASP A 244 -6.16 25.23 19.33
C ASP A 244 -5.96 26.79 19.35
N ASN A 245 -6.08 27.43 18.16
CA ASN A 245 -6.40 28.87 17.82
C ASN A 245 -5.27 29.74 17.20
N VAL A 246 -5.29 30.09 15.89
CA VAL A 246 -4.64 31.34 15.35
C VAL A 246 -5.30 31.85 14.04
N GLU A 247 -5.23 33.18 13.82
CA GLU A 247 -5.36 33.96 12.56
C GLU A 247 -4.85 33.22 11.31
N GLN A 248 -5.36 33.52 10.10
CA GLN A 248 -4.92 32.86 8.85
C GLN A 248 -3.43 33.13 8.59
N GLU A 249 -2.59 32.27 9.15
CA GLU A 249 -1.15 32.31 8.99
C GLU A 249 -0.81 32.09 7.50
N PRO A 250 0.26 32.73 6.99
CA PRO A 250 0.76 32.50 5.64
C PRO A 250 1.22 31.05 5.43
N CYS A 251 1.45 30.33 6.53
CA CYS A 251 1.75 28.92 6.53
C CYS A 251 0.49 28.10 6.24
N LEU A 252 0.55 27.32 5.17
CA LEU A 252 -0.53 26.41 4.78
C LEU A 252 -0.36 25.08 5.52
N TRP A 253 0.86 24.55 5.51
CA TRP A 253 1.19 23.29 6.18
C TRP A 253 2.58 23.36 6.80
N ASN A 254 2.73 22.82 8.01
CA ASN A 254 3.99 22.78 8.73
C ASN A 254 4.19 21.42 9.39
N GLY A 255 5.10 20.62 8.83
CA GLY A 255 5.47 19.31 9.38
C GLY A 255 6.31 19.36 10.66
N THR A 256 6.65 20.56 11.14
CA THR A 256 7.30 20.77 12.45
C THR A 256 6.32 21.30 13.51
N SER A 257 5.06 21.53 13.14
CA SER A 257 3.98 21.87 14.07
C SER A 257 3.80 20.77 15.12
N SER A 258 3.26 21.11 16.29
CA SER A 258 2.81 20.11 17.26
C SER A 258 1.66 19.26 16.72
N ASN A 259 0.83 19.80 15.82
CA ASN A 259 -0.24 19.10 15.11
C ASN A 259 -0.13 19.38 13.61
N PRO A 260 0.66 18.61 12.85
CA PRO A 260 0.59 18.68 11.39
C PRO A 260 -0.79 18.18 10.91
N SER A 261 -1.29 18.59 9.74
CA SER A 261 -2.59 18.12 9.20
C SER A 261 -2.39 17.48 7.83
N SER A 262 -3.13 16.41 7.52
CA SER A 262 -3.16 15.78 6.19
C SER A 262 -3.75 16.70 5.12
N PHE A 263 -4.38 17.77 5.57
CA PHE A 263 -4.84 18.88 4.76
C PHE A 263 -3.87 20.06 4.85
N VAL A 264 -3.58 20.64 3.70
CA VAL A 264 -2.72 21.81 3.57
C VAL A 264 -3.50 23.10 3.84
N TRP A 265 -4.84 23.12 3.86
CA TRP A 265 -5.58 24.21 4.53
C TRP A 265 -7.04 23.86 4.86
N GLU A 266 -7.50 24.28 6.04
CA GLU A 266 -8.87 24.09 6.52
C GLU A 266 -9.62 25.44 6.56
N GLY A 267 -10.18 25.83 5.41
CA GLY A 267 -10.78 27.16 5.23
C GLY A 267 -12.31 27.24 5.23
N SER A 268 -13.05 26.13 5.18
CA SER A 268 -14.52 26.17 5.07
C SER A 268 -15.19 24.85 5.50
N PRO A 269 -16.35 24.87 6.18
CA PRO A 269 -17.04 23.67 6.68
C PRO A 269 -17.52 22.65 5.62
N LYS A 270 -17.27 22.91 4.32
CA LYS A 270 -17.78 22.10 3.20
C LYS A 270 -16.72 21.74 2.15
N ILE A 271 -15.47 22.21 2.29
CA ILE A 271 -14.37 21.92 1.37
C ILE A 271 -13.12 21.77 2.24
N LYS A 272 -12.59 20.54 2.30
CA LYS A 272 -11.25 20.30 2.83
C LYS A 272 -10.27 20.49 1.68
N GLY A 273 -9.40 21.50 1.79
CA GLY A 273 -8.46 21.87 0.74
C GLY A 273 -7.09 21.25 0.99
N GLY A 274 -6.40 20.84 -0.08
CA GLY A 274 -5.00 20.49 0.02
C GLY A 274 -4.70 19.08 0.54
N LEU A 275 -5.30 18.03 -0.01
CA LEU A 275 -4.98 16.65 0.39
C LEU A 275 -3.66 16.20 -0.23
N TRP A 276 -2.71 15.72 0.59
CA TRP A 276 -1.48 15.15 0.03
C TRP A 276 -1.75 13.83 -0.72
N TYR A 277 -0.89 13.49 -1.67
CA TYR A 277 -0.86 12.18 -2.35
C TYR A 277 0.56 11.87 -2.85
N SER A 278 0.90 10.60 -3.01
CA SER A 278 2.13 10.18 -3.72
C SER A 278 1.84 9.86 -5.18
N TYR A 279 2.83 10.04 -6.05
CA TYR A 279 2.72 9.67 -7.47
C TYR A 279 4.09 9.37 -8.09
N ASN A 280 4.06 8.76 -9.28
CA ASN A 280 5.25 8.41 -10.05
C ASN A 280 4.95 8.36 -11.56
N ASP A 281 5.99 8.07 -12.33
CA ASP A 281 6.03 7.96 -13.79
C ASP A 281 5.43 6.67 -14.38
N ARG A 282 4.77 5.82 -13.58
CA ARG A 282 4.24 4.54 -14.07
C ARG A 282 3.23 4.69 -15.20
N ASN A 283 2.40 5.71 -15.12
CA ASN A 283 1.42 6.01 -16.18
C ASN A 283 2.09 6.46 -17.49
N ASP A 284 3.34 6.90 -17.43
CA ASP A 284 4.14 7.30 -18.59
C ASP A 284 5.02 6.16 -19.11
N GLY A 285 4.92 4.96 -18.53
CA GLY A 285 5.72 3.78 -18.87
C GLY A 285 7.01 3.62 -18.05
N GLY A 286 7.17 4.40 -16.97
CA GLY A 286 8.26 4.29 -16.01
C GLY A 286 8.01 3.25 -14.92
N ALA A 287 8.99 3.08 -14.04
CA ALA A 287 8.94 2.14 -12.93
C ALA A 287 9.48 2.75 -11.61
N SER A 288 9.49 4.08 -11.50
CA SER A 288 10.00 4.77 -10.32
C SER A 288 9.17 4.47 -9.08
N LEU A 289 9.85 4.42 -7.93
CA LEU A 289 9.31 4.05 -6.62
C LEU A 289 9.55 5.16 -5.60
N LEU A 290 8.61 5.30 -4.66
CA LEU A 290 8.70 6.20 -3.52
C LEU A 290 8.56 5.37 -2.24
N TYR A 291 9.44 5.64 -1.29
CA TYR A 291 9.55 4.98 0.01
C TYR A 291 9.38 6.04 1.10
N TRP A 292 8.46 5.86 2.06
CA TRP A 292 8.26 6.83 3.13
C TRP A 292 9.27 6.64 4.27
N SER A 293 9.64 7.73 4.92
CA SER A 293 10.57 7.72 6.08
C SER A 293 9.94 7.25 7.40
N ALA A 294 8.60 7.21 7.48
CA ALA A 294 7.85 6.77 8.65
C ALA A 294 6.74 5.78 8.27
N GLU A 295 6.49 4.80 9.15
CA GLU A 295 5.53 3.70 8.91
C GLU A 295 4.12 4.03 9.45
N ALA A 296 3.11 4.09 8.58
CA ALA A 296 1.72 4.33 8.99
C ALA A 296 1.07 3.17 9.77
N PRO A 297 0.36 3.41 10.88
CA PRO A 297 -0.51 2.45 11.50
C PRO A 297 -1.70 2.19 10.59
N SER A 298 -2.22 0.98 10.67
CA SER A 298 -3.16 0.35 9.72
C SER A 298 -4.51 1.04 9.52
N TYR A 299 -4.81 2.10 10.27
CA TYR A 299 -6.09 2.80 10.26
C TYR A 299 -6.00 4.25 9.76
N LYS A 300 -4.81 4.73 9.39
CA LYS A 300 -4.59 6.06 8.78
C LYS A 300 -3.86 5.89 7.45
N ASN A 301 -4.28 6.59 6.40
CA ASN A 301 -3.51 6.60 5.16
C ASN A 301 -2.11 7.22 5.40
N SER A 302 -1.09 6.92 4.57
CA SER A 302 0.30 7.35 4.83
C SER A 302 0.43 8.86 5.08
N ILE A 303 -0.44 9.65 4.47
CA ILE A 303 -0.46 11.11 4.57
C ILE A 303 -1.21 11.62 5.81
N GLU A 304 -2.25 10.91 6.25
CA GLU A 304 -2.90 11.07 7.55
C GLU A 304 -2.02 10.60 8.71
N LEU A 305 -1.06 9.70 8.44
CA LEU A 305 -0.01 9.42 9.40
C LEU A 305 1.06 10.48 9.42
N LEU A 306 1.58 10.91 8.27
CA LEU A 306 2.70 11.86 8.21
C LEU A 306 2.30 13.26 8.72
N THR A 307 1.15 13.34 9.37
CA THR A 307 0.57 14.50 10.01
C THR A 307 0.04 14.17 11.42
N ASP A 308 0.28 12.96 11.91
CA ASP A 308 0.03 12.51 13.27
C ASP A 308 1.18 12.95 14.19
N GLU A 309 0.84 13.65 15.26
CA GLU A 309 1.78 14.26 16.21
C GLU A 309 2.71 13.25 16.90
N GLU A 310 2.33 11.98 17.01
CA GLU A 310 3.13 10.95 17.69
C GLU A 310 4.20 10.30 16.81
N LEU A 311 4.09 10.42 15.49
CA LEU A 311 4.84 9.60 14.52
C LEU A 311 5.62 10.44 13.52
N PHE A 312 5.53 11.77 13.64
CA PHE A 312 6.04 12.68 12.65
C PHE A 312 6.63 13.95 13.28
N GLU A 313 7.96 14.05 13.26
CA GLU A 313 8.68 15.28 13.57
C GLU A 313 9.63 15.59 12.42
N GLY A 314 9.40 16.72 11.73
CA GLY A 314 10.41 17.29 10.83
C GLY A 314 10.07 17.40 9.35
N GLY A 315 8.89 16.97 8.90
CA GLY A 315 8.46 17.11 7.51
C GLY A 315 8.28 15.81 6.72
N LEU A 316 7.65 15.93 5.55
CA LEU A 316 7.20 14.84 4.69
C LEU A 316 8.41 14.24 3.97
N SER A 317 9.07 13.31 4.66
CA SER A 317 10.31 12.68 4.23
C SER A 317 10.07 11.37 3.47
N ALA A 318 10.76 11.21 2.35
CA ALA A 318 10.72 10.02 1.53
C ALA A 318 12.04 9.78 0.79
N SER A 319 12.29 8.54 0.43
CA SER A 319 13.33 8.13 -0.52
C SER A 319 12.69 7.81 -1.87
N VAL A 320 13.39 8.01 -2.97
CA VAL A 320 12.93 7.57 -4.30
C VAL A 320 13.98 6.75 -5.01
N ALA A 321 13.54 5.74 -5.75
CA ALA A 321 14.33 5.08 -6.77
C ALA A 321 13.74 5.44 -8.14
N LEU A 322 14.59 5.87 -9.07
CA LEU A 322 14.17 6.38 -10.37
C LEU A 322 14.47 5.35 -11.45
N ASP A 323 13.42 4.82 -12.07
CA ASP A 323 13.54 3.93 -13.23
C ASP A 323 12.65 4.45 -14.35
N MET A 324 13.30 4.85 -15.43
CA MET A 324 12.64 5.45 -16.58
C MET A 324 11.81 4.44 -17.35
N GLY A 325 12.10 3.13 -17.25
CA GLY A 325 11.40 2.11 -18.04
C GLY A 325 11.36 2.48 -19.53
N SER A 326 10.16 2.66 -20.07
CA SER A 326 9.90 3.17 -21.43
C SER A 326 9.45 4.64 -21.47
N ALA A 327 9.34 5.31 -20.32
CA ALA A 327 9.04 6.72 -20.23
C ALA A 327 10.16 7.58 -20.82
N SER A 328 9.85 8.85 -21.09
CA SER A 328 10.84 9.83 -21.54
C SER A 328 11.72 10.39 -20.42
N ARG A 329 11.32 10.15 -19.17
CA ARG A 329 12.00 10.59 -17.95
C ARG A 329 11.52 9.75 -16.76
N ALA A 330 12.37 9.59 -15.77
CA ALA A 330 12.03 8.97 -14.50
C ALA A 330 11.58 10.04 -13.49
N TYR A 331 10.49 9.83 -12.75
CA TYR A 331 10.10 10.70 -11.64
C TYR A 331 9.22 10.00 -10.60
N ALA A 332 9.38 10.43 -9.35
CA ALA A 332 8.51 10.08 -8.22
C ALA A 332 8.48 11.22 -7.20
N GLY A 333 7.35 11.36 -6.51
CA GLY A 333 7.17 12.47 -5.59
C GLY A 333 5.82 12.50 -4.89
N VAL A 334 5.55 13.65 -4.30
CA VAL A 334 4.36 13.95 -3.49
C VAL A 334 3.66 15.18 -4.05
N GLY A 335 2.34 15.22 -3.97
CA GLY A 335 1.57 16.37 -4.40
C GLY A 335 0.45 16.70 -3.45
N ILE A 336 -0.16 17.86 -3.65
CA ILE A 336 -1.23 18.43 -2.87
C ILE A 336 -2.39 18.68 -3.83
N LYS A 337 -3.57 18.09 -3.58
CA LYS A 337 -4.78 18.34 -4.38
C LYS A 337 -5.54 19.55 -3.85
N MET A 338 -5.80 20.54 -4.71
CA MET A 338 -6.25 21.86 -4.26
C MET A 338 -7.67 21.88 -3.67
N ALA A 339 -8.64 21.13 -4.21
CA ALA A 339 -9.93 20.99 -3.56
C ALA A 339 -10.51 19.58 -3.73
N VAL A 340 -10.90 18.98 -2.60
CA VAL A 340 -11.63 17.72 -2.54
C VAL A 340 -13.03 18.02 -2.00
N LYS A 341 -14.06 17.74 -2.79
CA LYS A 341 -15.45 17.77 -2.34
C LYS A 341 -15.91 16.35 -2.07
N GLU A 342 -16.33 16.08 -0.83
CA GLU A 342 -17.08 14.88 -0.47
C GLU A 342 -18.56 15.15 -0.73
N ASP A 343 -19.08 14.72 -1.88
CA ASP A 343 -20.53 14.62 -2.09
C ASP A 343 -20.86 13.14 -2.33
N SER A 344 -21.69 12.54 -1.47
CA SER A 344 -22.33 11.24 -1.70
C SER A 344 -21.42 10.04 -2.03
N GLY A 345 -20.17 10.04 -1.54
CA GLY A 345 -19.24 8.93 -1.72
C GLY A 345 -18.24 9.07 -2.87
N ASP A 346 -18.34 10.14 -3.67
CA ASP A 346 -17.35 10.47 -4.71
C ASP A 346 -16.47 11.65 -4.28
N THR A 347 -15.15 11.48 -4.41
CA THR A 347 -14.17 12.56 -4.26
C THR A 347 -14.06 13.34 -5.56
N VAL A 348 -14.58 14.56 -5.61
CA VAL A 348 -14.44 15.42 -6.79
C VAL A 348 -13.28 16.39 -6.60
N VAL A 349 -12.24 16.25 -7.42
CA VAL A 349 -11.14 17.21 -7.51
C VAL A 349 -11.64 18.46 -8.22
N THR A 350 -11.54 19.62 -7.58
CA THR A 350 -11.98 20.90 -8.15
C THR A 350 -10.79 21.85 -8.30
N ALA A 351 -10.67 22.48 -9.47
CA ALA A 351 -9.72 23.57 -9.67
C ALA A 351 -10.00 24.72 -8.71
N THR A 352 -8.96 25.31 -8.15
CA THR A 352 -9.03 26.39 -7.15
C THR A 352 -8.27 27.61 -7.65
N ASP A 353 -8.85 28.79 -7.47
CA ASP A 353 -8.15 30.05 -7.69
C ASP A 353 -7.28 30.37 -6.46
N ILE A 354 -5.97 30.31 -6.67
CA ILE A 354 -4.92 30.64 -5.70
C ILE A 354 -4.11 31.87 -6.13
N SER A 355 -4.62 32.66 -7.09
CA SER A 355 -3.90 33.81 -7.66
C SER A 355 -3.52 34.85 -6.61
N ASP A 356 -4.32 34.97 -5.55
CA ASP A 356 -4.12 35.88 -4.43
C ASP A 356 -2.94 35.49 -3.51
N TRP A 357 -2.42 34.26 -3.59
CA TRP A 357 -1.27 33.85 -2.77
C TRP A 357 0.04 34.49 -3.23
N GLY A 358 0.08 35.07 -4.44
CA GLY A 358 1.28 35.69 -5.04
C GLY A 358 2.41 34.72 -5.41
N GLY A 359 2.35 33.48 -4.94
CA GLY A 359 3.37 32.45 -5.11
C GLY A 359 3.25 31.34 -4.06
N ILE A 360 4.25 30.45 -4.05
CA ILE A 360 4.39 29.36 -3.08
C ILE A 360 5.76 29.50 -2.41
N CYS A 361 5.79 29.31 -1.10
CA CYS A 361 7.03 29.09 -0.37
C CYS A 361 7.06 27.67 0.20
N VAL A 362 8.22 27.04 0.13
CA VAL A 362 8.45 25.68 0.62
C VAL A 362 9.75 25.63 1.42
N TYR A 363 9.70 24.99 2.59
CA TYR A 363 10.89 24.50 3.27
C TYR A 363 11.13 23.06 2.87
N TYR A 364 12.33 22.72 2.40
CA TYR A 364 12.64 21.36 1.96
C TYR A 364 14.11 21.00 2.17
N MET A 365 14.38 19.70 1.99
CA MET A 365 15.71 19.12 1.80
C MET A 365 15.62 18.08 0.69
N ALA A 366 16.68 17.92 -0.10
CA ALA A 366 16.78 16.89 -1.11
C ALA A 366 18.24 16.61 -1.49
N GLU A 367 18.59 15.34 -1.69
CA GLU A 367 19.91 14.92 -2.19
C GLU A 367 20.09 15.22 -3.69
N LYS A 368 18.99 15.50 -4.40
CA LYS A 368 18.95 15.84 -5.83
C LYS A 368 17.97 16.99 -6.07
N ASP A 369 18.20 17.75 -7.13
CA ASP A 369 17.29 18.80 -7.56
C ASP A 369 15.86 18.26 -7.69
N MET A 370 14.91 18.99 -7.12
CA MET A 370 13.49 18.68 -7.19
C MET A 370 12.78 19.63 -8.17
N ARG A 371 11.65 19.21 -8.71
CA ARG A 371 10.70 20.10 -9.38
C ARG A 371 9.55 20.39 -8.43
N MET A 372 9.28 21.68 -8.23
CA MET A 372 8.00 22.15 -7.74
C MET A 372 7.09 22.41 -8.95
N VAL A 373 5.97 21.72 -9.04
CA VAL A 373 5.06 21.76 -10.19
C VAL A 373 3.73 22.37 -9.76
N LEU A 374 3.24 23.34 -10.52
CA LEU A 374 1.87 23.84 -10.46
C LEU A 374 1.10 23.26 -11.66
N ALA A 375 0.02 22.54 -11.39
CA ALA A 375 -0.79 21.88 -12.41
C ALA A 375 -2.21 22.44 -12.47
N SER A 376 -2.79 22.43 -13.68
CA SER A 376 -4.20 22.69 -13.95
C SER A 376 -4.64 21.86 -15.16
N ASP A 377 -5.62 20.98 -14.98
CA ASP A 377 -6.15 20.08 -16.02
C ASP A 377 -5.05 19.28 -16.76
N SER A 378 -4.56 19.81 -17.89
CA SER A 378 -3.53 19.20 -18.75
C SER A 378 -2.25 20.06 -18.88
N LEU A 379 -2.18 21.17 -18.15
CA LEU A 379 -1.07 22.10 -18.16
C LEU A 379 -0.28 22.00 -16.86
N GLU A 380 1.03 21.86 -17.00
CA GLU A 380 1.97 21.91 -15.89
C GLU A 380 3.02 22.98 -16.13
N LYS A 381 3.38 23.68 -15.05
CA LYS A 381 4.54 24.55 -15.01
C LYS A 381 5.35 24.24 -13.78
N ASP A 382 6.66 24.29 -13.93
CA ASP A 382 7.56 23.91 -12.86
C ASP A 382 8.63 24.96 -12.59
N TYR A 383 9.17 24.82 -11.39
CA TYR A 383 10.35 25.51 -10.92
C TYR A 383 11.31 24.49 -10.34
N THR A 384 12.61 24.62 -10.65
CA THR A 384 13.64 23.75 -10.09
C THR A 384 14.07 24.22 -8.71
N LEU A 385 13.83 23.38 -7.71
CA LEU A 385 14.35 23.49 -6.36
C LEU A 385 15.73 22.82 -6.32
N ALA A 386 16.78 23.58 -6.00
CA ALA A 386 18.15 23.06 -5.98
C ALA A 386 18.35 22.06 -4.84
N ALA A 387 19.13 21.00 -5.07
CA ALA A 387 19.51 20.04 -4.04
C ALA A 387 20.10 20.74 -2.81
N SER A 388 19.65 20.32 -1.63
CA SER A 388 20.16 20.79 -0.35
C SER A 388 19.90 19.73 0.72
N THR A 389 20.96 19.22 1.32
CA THR A 389 20.89 18.26 2.43
C THR A 389 20.61 18.91 3.80
N THR A 390 20.57 20.25 3.82
CA THR A 390 20.16 21.05 4.98
C THR A 390 18.87 21.81 4.67
N PRO A 391 18.01 22.10 5.67
CA PRO A 391 16.75 22.80 5.46
C PRO A 391 16.93 24.13 4.73
N VAL A 392 16.19 24.34 3.65
CA VAL A 392 16.20 25.60 2.90
C VAL A 392 14.78 26.06 2.63
N GLU A 393 14.50 27.34 2.89
CA GLU A 393 13.27 28.01 2.44
C GLU A 393 13.46 28.49 1.01
N LYS A 394 12.48 28.19 0.16
CA LYS A 394 12.41 28.75 -1.18
C LYS A 394 11.02 29.28 -1.47
N CYS A 395 10.97 30.57 -1.75
CA CYS A 395 9.80 31.27 -2.26
C CYS A 395 9.88 31.46 -3.77
N VAL A 396 8.78 31.15 -4.44
CA VAL A 396 8.63 31.21 -5.90
C VAL A 396 7.33 31.95 -6.20
N THR A 397 7.44 33.06 -6.91
CA THR A 397 6.28 33.86 -7.33
C THR A 397 5.59 33.24 -8.54
N TRP A 398 4.36 33.65 -8.82
CA TRP A 398 3.68 33.23 -10.06
C TRP A 398 4.42 33.62 -11.34
N ASP A 399 5.19 34.71 -11.31
CA ASP A 399 6.01 35.14 -12.45
C ASP A 399 7.26 34.26 -12.64
N ASP A 400 7.74 33.63 -11.57
CA ASP A 400 8.87 32.69 -11.64
C ASP A 400 8.46 31.34 -12.26
N PHE A 401 7.18 30.96 -12.12
CA PHE A 401 6.63 29.86 -12.90
C PHE A 401 6.48 30.31 -14.36
N SER A 402 6.91 29.47 -15.31
CA SER A 402 7.02 29.84 -16.73
C SER A 402 5.67 29.98 -17.50
N GLY A 403 4.62 30.50 -16.88
CA GLY A 403 3.32 30.76 -17.52
C GLY A 403 2.29 31.47 -16.62
N SER A 404 1.74 32.59 -17.11
CA SER A 404 0.66 33.32 -16.45
C SER A 404 -0.68 32.56 -16.47
N GLY A 405 -1.42 32.56 -15.36
CA GLY A 405 -2.84 32.15 -15.31
C GLY A 405 -3.13 30.75 -14.79
N LEU A 406 -2.13 29.91 -14.49
CA LEU A 406 -2.36 28.61 -13.85
C LEU A 406 -2.90 28.74 -12.42
N ALA A 407 -2.51 29.81 -11.72
CA ALA A 407 -2.97 30.07 -10.37
C ALA A 407 -4.50 30.26 -10.28
N GLU A 408 -5.16 30.71 -11.36
CA GLU A 408 -6.63 30.89 -11.39
C GLU A 408 -7.40 29.57 -11.37
N LYS A 409 -6.73 28.45 -11.70
CA LYS A 409 -7.35 27.13 -11.89
C LYS A 409 -6.46 25.99 -11.39
N ALA A 410 -5.69 26.22 -10.34
CA ALA A 410 -4.75 25.22 -9.83
C ALA A 410 -5.52 23.96 -9.36
N THR A 411 -5.07 22.78 -9.81
CA THR A 411 -5.60 21.48 -9.37
C THR A 411 -4.63 20.78 -8.44
N ASP A 412 -3.33 20.92 -8.68
CA ASP A 412 -2.29 20.27 -7.89
C ASP A 412 -1.05 21.15 -7.73
N ILE A 413 -0.41 21.05 -6.56
CA ILE A 413 0.97 21.50 -6.34
C ILE A 413 1.79 20.25 -6.06
N LYS A 414 2.87 19.99 -6.80
CA LYS A 414 3.65 18.75 -6.69
C LYS A 414 5.12 19.03 -6.42
N PHE A 415 5.76 18.10 -5.73
CA PHE A 415 7.18 18.09 -5.43
C PHE A 415 7.73 16.72 -5.85
N GLU A 416 8.57 16.70 -6.88
CA GLU A 416 9.14 15.45 -7.40
C GLU A 416 10.64 15.54 -7.58
N VAL A 417 11.28 14.41 -7.34
CA VAL A 417 12.63 14.16 -7.83
C VAL A 417 12.49 13.53 -9.21
N HIS A 418 13.30 13.97 -10.17
CA HIS A 418 13.25 13.46 -11.54
C HIS A 418 14.65 13.26 -12.12
N SER A 419 14.74 12.45 -13.17
CA SER A 419 16.00 12.16 -13.85
C SER A 419 15.74 11.77 -15.31
N SER A 420 16.67 12.12 -16.21
CA SER A 420 16.69 11.63 -17.59
C SER A 420 17.39 10.28 -17.73
N GLU A 421 17.85 9.72 -16.61
CA GLU A 421 18.59 8.46 -16.52
C GLU A 421 18.06 7.65 -15.33
N ASN A 422 18.23 6.33 -15.38
CA ASN A 422 17.91 5.47 -14.26
C ASN A 422 18.86 5.74 -13.08
N VAL A 423 18.28 5.93 -11.89
CA VAL A 423 19.01 6.11 -10.65
C VAL A 423 18.41 5.16 -9.62
N PHE A 424 19.07 4.03 -9.44
CA PHE A 424 18.61 2.98 -8.52
C PHE A 424 19.06 3.20 -7.07
N ASN A 425 19.96 4.15 -6.83
CA ASN A 425 20.24 4.61 -5.47
C ASN A 425 19.01 5.34 -4.94
N GLN A 426 18.64 5.05 -3.70
CA GLN A 426 17.60 5.77 -3.00
C GLN A 426 18.03 7.23 -2.81
N ILE A 427 17.27 8.16 -3.37
CA ILE A 427 17.46 9.61 -3.24
C ILE A 427 16.50 10.12 -2.18
N HIS A 428 17.02 10.72 -1.12
CA HIS A 428 16.22 11.28 -0.05
C HIS A 428 15.71 12.69 -0.36
N PHE A 429 14.46 12.96 -0.01
CA PHE A 429 13.91 14.30 0.09
C PHE A 429 13.00 14.45 1.32
N ASN A 430 12.76 15.69 1.73
CA ASN A 430 11.87 16.07 2.81
C ASN A 430 11.16 17.38 2.44
N ILE A 431 9.83 17.41 2.46
CA ILE A 431 9.05 18.66 2.43
C ILE A 431 8.65 19.03 3.86
N ILE A 432 9.27 20.07 4.41
CA ILE A 432 9.17 20.45 5.82
C ILE A 432 7.97 21.35 6.10
N ALA A 433 7.73 22.33 5.23
CA ALA A 433 6.60 23.24 5.34
C ALA A 433 6.24 23.83 3.97
N VAL A 434 4.98 24.21 3.80
CA VAL A 434 4.45 24.84 2.58
C VAL A 434 3.59 26.03 2.99
N GLY A 435 3.67 27.13 2.26
CA GLY A 435 2.73 28.23 2.44
C GLY A 435 2.63 29.20 1.27
N ARG A 436 1.79 30.21 1.45
CA ARG A 436 1.55 31.28 0.47
C ARG A 436 2.74 32.22 0.43
N TYR A 437 3.05 32.80 -0.73
CA TYR A 437 4.15 33.75 -0.81
C TYR A 437 3.95 34.95 0.14
N ASP A 438 4.94 35.17 1.00
CA ASP A 438 5.14 36.42 1.74
C ASP A 438 6.60 36.86 1.53
N ALA A 439 6.80 38.14 1.25
CA ALA A 439 8.13 38.73 1.10
C ALA A 439 9.01 38.62 2.37
N LYS A 440 8.43 38.28 3.52
CA LYS A 440 9.11 38.11 4.82
C LYS A 440 9.40 36.66 5.21
N GLY A 441 9.00 35.67 4.40
CA GLY A 441 9.04 34.26 4.77
C GLY A 441 7.74 33.80 5.43
N VAL A 442 7.47 32.49 5.39
CA VAL A 442 6.07 32.01 5.34
C VAL A 442 5.69 31.05 6.45
N CYS A 443 6.62 30.20 6.89
CA CYS A 443 6.39 29.26 7.98
C CYS A 443 7.49 29.37 9.01
N SER A 444 7.12 29.52 10.29
CA SER A 444 8.06 29.34 11.39
C SER A 444 8.24 27.84 11.61
N ILE A 445 9.39 27.30 11.21
CA ILE A 445 9.70 25.87 11.42
C ILE A 445 10.51 25.66 12.70
N ASP A 446 10.22 24.58 13.41
CA ASP A 446 11.09 24.08 14.48
C ASP A 446 12.22 23.25 13.88
N THR A 447 13.34 23.91 13.60
CA THR A 447 14.53 23.26 13.04
C THR A 447 15.12 22.17 13.93
N SER A 448 14.78 22.12 15.23
CA SER A 448 15.25 21.05 16.12
C SER A 448 14.60 19.70 15.83
N LYS A 449 13.42 19.72 15.20
CA LYS A 449 12.70 18.53 14.73
C LYS A 449 13.18 18.02 13.37
N VAL A 450 14.08 18.75 12.71
CA VAL A 450 14.54 18.42 11.35
C VAL A 450 15.96 17.88 11.39
N THR A 451 16.13 16.63 10.98
CA THR A 451 17.46 16.01 10.85
C THR A 451 17.97 16.19 9.42
N SER A 452 19.08 16.92 9.26
CA SER A 452 19.79 17.00 7.97
C SER A 452 20.42 15.64 7.63
N PHE A 453 20.46 15.28 6.35
CA PHE A 453 20.99 13.99 5.89
C PHE A 453 22.11 14.15 4.86
#